data_AF-A0AAW1LI16-F1
#
_entry.id   AF-A0AAW1LI16-F1
#
_cell.length_a   1.000
_cell.length_b   1.000
_cell.length_c   1.000
_cell.angle_alpha   90.00
_cell.angle_beta   90.00
_cell.angle_gamma   90.00
#
_symmetry.space_group_name_H-M   'P 1'
#
loop_
_entity.id
_entity.type
_entity.pdbx_description
1 polymer ?
#
loop_
_entity_poly.entity_id
_entity_poly.type
_entity_poly.pdbx_seq_one_letter_code
_entity_poly.pdbx_strand_id
1 'polypeptide(L)'
;MQTYNGNSKNPWNRKLFPNFEYSDEEINYFDELVEKRPKFCEYSRNTTLDINTKRAALRISPSVVALISYSGEEELCQGCGTIIEVDNDNNNFVFTSANLIRRPTREYIVENNLADNLKVLVIVADGKSYGGEIVVHDFHYNILVLRFQSPLPLRAASLAHINDSLSLCVTEERSFELRPHAVKLVPGDPVVAFGRYSTSPFDIMAAPGIFRLFFELHLVLC
;
A
#
# COMPACT_ATOMS: atom_id res chain seq x y z
N MET A 1 -20.55 12.17 -29.57
CA MET A 1 -21.36 11.92 -28.36
C MET A 1 -21.69 10.43 -28.28
N GLN A 2 -20.88 9.68 -27.54
CA GLN A 2 -21.22 8.35 -27.03
C GLN A 2 -20.63 8.30 -25.61
N THR A 3 -21.51 8.19 -24.62
CA THR A 3 -21.17 8.17 -23.20
C THR A 3 -20.74 6.76 -22.80
N TYR A 4 -19.44 6.56 -22.59
CA TYR A 4 -18.95 5.38 -21.88
C TYR A 4 -19.29 5.52 -20.39
N ASN A 5 -20.43 4.95 -19.99
CA ASN A 5 -20.78 4.73 -18.59
C ASN A 5 -19.99 3.52 -18.06
N GLY A 6 -18.69 3.69 -17.89
CA GLY A 6 -17.87 2.80 -17.08
C GLY A 6 -18.14 3.11 -15.62
N ASN A 7 -19.15 2.47 -15.02
CA ASN A 7 -19.34 2.45 -13.57
C ASN A 7 -18.15 1.69 -12.93
N SER A 8 -16.98 2.32 -12.85
CA SER A 8 -15.91 1.83 -11.98
C SER A 8 -16.45 1.96 -10.56
N LYS A 9 -16.84 0.83 -9.97
CA LYS A 9 -17.18 0.80 -8.54
C LYS A 9 -15.90 1.21 -7.83
N ASN A 10 -15.92 2.36 -7.18
CA ASN A 10 -14.83 2.78 -6.31
C ASN A 10 -14.52 1.60 -5.36
N PRO A 11 -13.30 1.04 -5.39
CA PRO A 11 -12.93 -0.15 -4.61
C PRO A 11 -13.02 0.10 -3.09
N TRP A 12 -13.07 1.37 -2.69
CA TRP A 12 -13.25 1.81 -1.31
C TRP A 12 -14.72 1.95 -0.90
N ASN A 13 -15.67 1.79 -1.83
CA ASN A 13 -17.09 1.95 -1.56
C ASN A 13 -17.71 0.60 -1.20
N ARG A 14 -18.15 0.43 0.04
CA ARG A 14 -18.63 -0.85 0.57
C ARG A 14 -20.14 -0.87 0.78
N LYS A 15 -20.76 -2.01 0.49
CA LYS A 15 -22.09 -2.33 1.03
C LYS A 15 -21.91 -2.74 2.49
N LEU A 16 -22.70 -2.15 3.40
CA LEU A 16 -22.74 -2.54 4.81
C LEU A 16 -23.13 -4.02 4.90
N PHE A 17 -22.24 -4.86 5.44
CA PHE A 17 -22.58 -6.23 5.78
C PHE A 17 -23.25 -6.24 7.17
N PRO A 18 -24.37 -6.95 7.36
CA PRO A 18 -25.04 -7.02 8.64
C PRO A 18 -24.27 -7.93 9.61
N ASN A 19 -24.04 -7.40 10.82
CA ASN A 19 -23.78 -8.04 12.12
C ASN A 19 -22.94 -9.35 12.14
N PHE A 20 -21.66 -9.22 12.45
CA PHE A 20 -20.82 -10.30 12.99
C PHE A 20 -20.68 -10.14 14.50
N GLU A 21 -20.98 -11.18 15.28
CA GLU A 21 -20.71 -11.25 16.73
C GLU A 21 -19.26 -11.70 16.95
N TYR A 22 -18.50 -10.98 17.78
CA TYR A 22 -17.10 -11.28 18.13
C TYR A 22 -17.04 -12.05 19.46
N SER A 23 -15.96 -12.81 19.69
CA SER A 23 -15.70 -13.49 20.96
C SER A 23 -15.09 -12.55 22.03
N ASP A 24 -15.25 -12.89 23.31
CA ASP A 24 -14.77 -12.07 24.44
C ASP A 24 -13.24 -11.84 24.44
N GLU A 25 -12.46 -12.81 23.95
CA GLU A 25 -11.01 -12.68 23.80
C GLU A 25 -10.63 -11.66 22.71
N GLU A 26 -11.40 -11.62 21.62
CA GLU A 26 -11.21 -10.64 20.55
C GLU A 26 -11.58 -9.24 21.01
N ILE A 27 -12.66 -9.11 21.80
CA ILE A 27 -13.11 -7.85 22.40
C ILE A 27 -12.02 -7.27 23.32
N ASN A 28 -11.46 -8.07 24.22
CA ASN A 28 -10.39 -7.62 25.12
C ASN A 28 -9.12 -7.20 24.36
N TYR A 29 -8.74 -7.94 23.30
CA TYR A 29 -7.63 -7.55 22.42
C TYR A 29 -7.90 -6.21 21.72
N PHE A 30 -9.14 -5.95 21.32
CA PHE A 30 -9.52 -4.66 20.76
C PHE A 30 -9.41 -3.56 21.79
N ASP A 31 -9.96 -3.73 23.00
CA ASP A 31 -9.97 -2.71 24.05
C ASP A 31 -8.55 -2.25 24.44
N GLU A 32 -7.57 -3.15 24.51
CA GLU A 32 -6.16 -2.79 24.75
C GLU A 32 -5.51 -2.01 23.59
N LEU A 33 -5.91 -2.29 22.36
CA LEU A 33 -5.45 -1.59 21.15
C LEU A 33 -6.14 -0.23 20.97
N VAL A 34 -7.37 -0.14 21.45
CA VAL A 34 -8.31 0.97 21.41
C VAL A 34 -7.84 2.15 22.26
N GLU A 35 -7.28 1.89 23.45
CA GLU A 35 -6.83 2.95 24.36
C GLU A 35 -5.61 3.74 23.84
N LYS A 36 -4.90 3.23 22.82
CA LYS A 36 -3.61 3.81 22.39
C LYS A 36 -3.68 4.75 21.18
N ARG A 37 -4.76 4.78 20.38
CA ARG A 37 -4.90 5.65 19.19
C ARG A 37 -6.38 5.88 18.86
N PRO A 38 -6.86 7.10 18.54
CA PRO A 38 -8.22 7.29 18.00
C PRO A 38 -8.34 6.52 16.67
N LYS A 39 -9.38 5.70 16.52
CA LYS A 39 -9.18 4.31 16.04
C LYS A 39 -9.61 4.06 14.59
N PHE A 40 -8.71 3.41 13.84
CA PHE A 40 -8.98 2.64 12.62
C PHE A 40 -10.33 1.87 12.61
N CYS A 41 -10.78 1.35 13.75
CA CYS A 41 -12.03 0.58 13.89
C CYS A 41 -13.32 1.42 13.86
N GLU A 42 -13.24 2.72 14.13
CA GLU A 42 -14.39 3.64 14.21
C GLU A 42 -14.64 4.39 12.88
N TYR A 43 -13.67 4.32 11.94
CA TYR A 43 -13.86 4.89 10.61
C TYR A 43 -14.88 4.05 9.83
N SER A 44 -15.94 4.69 9.34
CA SER A 44 -17.09 4.02 8.71
C SER A 44 -16.72 3.09 7.54
N ARG A 45 -15.56 3.30 6.90
CA ARG A 45 -15.04 2.43 5.83
C ARG A 45 -14.33 1.15 6.33
N ASN A 46 -13.98 1.08 7.61
CA ASN A 46 -13.26 -0.04 8.23
C ASN A 46 -14.12 -0.86 9.22
N THR A 47 -15.32 -0.38 9.58
CA THR A 47 -16.26 -1.07 10.48
C THR A 47 -16.62 -2.48 9.99
N THR A 48 -16.66 -2.66 8.67
CA THR A 48 -17.00 -3.91 7.97
C THR A 48 -15.84 -4.90 7.82
N LEU A 49 -14.64 -4.58 8.33
CA LEU A 49 -13.48 -5.47 8.26
C LEU A 49 -13.57 -6.56 9.34
N ASP A 50 -13.23 -7.79 8.95
CA ASP A 50 -13.05 -8.90 9.89
C ASP A 50 -11.83 -8.65 10.80
N ILE A 51 -11.79 -9.40 11.91
CA ILE A 51 -10.73 -9.34 12.93
C ILE A 51 -9.32 -9.52 12.34
N ASN A 52 -9.13 -10.43 11.39
CA ASN A 52 -7.82 -10.75 10.85
C ASN A 52 -7.33 -9.61 9.96
N THR A 53 -8.21 -9.04 9.15
CA THR A 53 -7.89 -7.85 8.35
C THR A 53 -7.55 -6.66 9.24
N LYS A 54 -8.29 -6.44 10.34
CA LYS A 54 -7.96 -5.39 11.33
C LYS A 54 -6.60 -5.61 11.98
N ARG A 55 -6.31 -6.84 12.40
CA ARG A 55 -5.01 -7.20 12.99
C ARG A 55 -3.86 -6.99 12.00
N ALA A 56 -4.04 -7.38 10.74
CA ALA A 56 -3.05 -7.16 9.68
C ALA A 56 -2.81 -5.67 9.43
N ALA A 57 -3.87 -4.86 9.36
CA ALA A 57 -3.79 -3.41 9.20
C ALA A 57 -3.00 -2.75 10.34
N LEU A 58 -3.29 -3.10 11.59
CA LEU A 58 -2.58 -2.56 12.75
C LEU A 58 -1.09 -2.95 12.75
N ARG A 59 -0.77 -4.18 12.34
CA ARG A 59 0.60 -4.68 12.26
C ARG A 59 1.43 -3.94 11.21
N ILE A 60 0.86 -3.71 10.02
CA ILE A 60 1.56 -3.07 8.90
C ILE A 60 1.53 -1.53 8.98
N SER A 61 0.60 -0.95 9.76
CA SER A 61 0.41 0.49 9.88
C SER A 61 1.71 1.30 10.03
N PRO A 62 2.65 0.97 10.93
CA PRO A 62 3.89 1.73 11.07
C PRO A 62 4.79 1.77 9.81
N SER A 63 4.59 0.84 8.87
CA SER A 63 5.35 0.70 7.63
C SER A 63 4.65 1.32 6.40
N VAL A 64 3.37 1.69 6.51
CA VAL A 64 2.62 2.34 5.43
C VAL A 64 2.64 3.84 5.65
N VAL A 65 3.00 4.59 4.62
CA VAL A 65 3.07 6.06 4.62
C VAL A 65 2.08 6.64 3.63
N ALA A 66 1.60 7.85 3.90
CA ALA A 66 0.93 8.67 2.90
C ALA A 66 1.94 9.52 2.15
N LEU A 67 1.67 9.80 0.88
CA LEU A 67 2.56 10.52 -0.02
C LEU A 67 1.79 11.65 -0.70
N ILE A 68 2.42 12.81 -0.81
CA ILE A 68 1.90 13.93 -1.60
C ILE A 68 3.04 14.48 -2.46
N SER A 69 2.74 14.75 -3.72
CA SER A 69 3.68 15.31 -4.68
C SER A 69 3.23 16.69 -5.15
N TYR A 70 4.20 17.55 -5.43
CA TYR A 70 3.99 18.93 -5.86
C TYR A 70 4.89 19.28 -7.04
N SER A 71 4.40 20.14 -7.93
CA SER A 71 5.17 20.84 -8.97
C SER A 71 5.20 22.32 -8.60
N GLY A 72 6.29 22.76 -7.97
CA GLY A 72 6.30 24.06 -7.28
C GLY A 72 5.30 24.05 -6.11
N GLU A 73 4.29 24.93 -6.18
CA GLU A 73 3.24 25.05 -5.15
C GLU A 73 1.96 24.27 -5.49
N GLU A 74 1.86 23.71 -6.70
CA GLU A 74 0.68 22.97 -7.15
C GLU A 74 0.78 21.50 -6.77
N GLU A 75 -0.22 20.98 -6.06
CA GLU A 75 -0.33 19.55 -5.75
C GLU A 75 -0.60 18.74 -7.02
N LEU A 76 0.21 17.71 -7.27
CA LEU A 76 0.10 16.85 -8.44
C LEU A 76 -0.74 15.60 -8.15
N CYS A 77 -0.36 14.88 -7.10
CA CYS A 77 -0.87 13.56 -6.82
C CYS A 77 -0.72 13.22 -5.33
N GLN A 78 -1.73 12.52 -4.81
CA GLN A 78 -1.68 11.88 -3.51
C GLN A 78 -1.63 10.38 -3.70
N GLY A 79 -0.87 9.70 -2.84
CA GLY A 79 -0.75 8.25 -2.89
C GLY A 79 -0.31 7.68 -1.56
N CYS A 80 0.08 6.42 -1.60
CA CYS A 80 0.65 5.73 -0.45
C CYS A 80 1.91 4.98 -0.86
N GLY A 81 2.72 4.66 0.14
CA GLY A 81 3.94 3.88 -0.05
C GLY A 81 4.18 2.95 1.12
N THR A 82 5.10 2.03 0.92
CA THR A 82 5.52 1.08 1.95
C THR A 82 7.00 1.26 2.23
N ILE A 83 7.38 1.44 3.49
CA ILE A 83 8.77 1.42 3.93
C ILE A 83 9.28 -0.01 3.77
N ILE A 84 10.25 -0.21 2.89
CA ILE A 84 10.81 -1.53 2.56
C ILE A 84 12.17 -1.79 3.23
N GLU A 85 12.88 -0.72 3.60
CA GLU A 85 14.21 -0.80 4.21
C GLU A 85 14.46 0.44 5.06
N VAL A 86 15.24 0.27 6.14
CA VAL A 86 15.77 1.35 6.97
C VAL A 86 17.24 1.07 7.20
N ASP A 87 18.11 2.01 6.83
CA ASP A 87 19.55 1.86 6.99
C ASP A 87 20.04 2.32 8.39
N ASN A 88 21.35 2.19 8.61
CA ASN A 88 21.98 2.55 9.89
C ASN A 88 21.95 4.06 10.20
N ASP A 89 21.73 4.90 9.19
CA ASP A 89 21.71 6.37 9.30
C ASP A 89 20.27 6.91 9.43
N ASN A 90 19.30 6.02 9.68
CA ASN A 90 17.86 6.29 9.71
C ASN A 90 17.32 6.86 8.39
N ASN A 91 17.94 6.52 7.26
CA ASN A 91 17.30 6.69 5.97
C ASN A 91 16.30 5.56 5.76
N ASN A 92 15.09 5.95 5.39
CA ASN A 92 13.98 5.05 5.14
C ASN A 92 13.72 5.02 3.65
N PHE A 93 13.61 3.83 3.09
CA PHE A 93 13.33 3.61 1.68
C PHE A 93 11.86 3.23 1.49
N VAL A 94 11.13 4.00 0.70
CA VAL A 94 9.70 3.81 0.44
C VAL A 94 9.51 3.36 -0.99
N PHE A 95 8.87 2.22 -1.16
CA PHE A 95 8.39 1.73 -2.45
C PHE A 95 6.99 2.27 -2.73
N THR A 96 6.78 2.81 -3.94
CA THR A 96 5.51 3.36 -4.40
C THR A 96 5.42 3.39 -5.93
N SER A 97 4.33 3.96 -6.45
CA SER A 97 4.00 4.12 -7.86
C SER A 97 4.70 5.34 -8.47
N ALA A 98 5.31 5.19 -9.66
CA ALA A 98 5.94 6.30 -10.40
C ALA A 98 4.94 7.37 -10.85
N ASN A 99 3.65 7.06 -10.90
CA ASN A 99 2.60 8.04 -11.17
C ASN A 99 2.59 9.20 -10.17
N LEU A 100 3.12 8.99 -8.96
CA LEU A 100 3.26 10.05 -7.96
C LEU A 100 4.13 11.22 -8.45
N ILE A 101 5.09 11.00 -9.36
CA ILE A 101 6.06 12.02 -9.77
C ILE A 101 5.95 12.40 -11.25
N ARG A 102 4.92 11.85 -11.91
CA ARG A 102 4.73 12.00 -13.34
C ARG A 102 4.21 13.41 -13.64
N ARG A 103 4.76 14.02 -14.69
CA ARG A 103 4.31 15.32 -15.16
C ARG A 103 2.83 15.25 -15.58
N PRO A 104 1.97 16.15 -15.09
CA PRO A 104 0.63 16.29 -15.62
C PRO A 104 0.69 16.76 -17.07
N THR A 105 -0.02 16.09 -17.96
CA THR A 105 -0.19 16.53 -19.34
C THR A 105 -1.59 17.10 -19.53
N ARG A 106 -1.70 18.17 -20.30
CA ARG A 106 -2.99 18.84 -20.60
C ARG A 106 -3.81 18.12 -21.67
N GLU A 107 -3.26 17.07 -22.28
CA GLU A 107 -3.87 16.29 -23.35
C GLU A 107 -3.80 14.79 -23.01
N TYR A 108 -4.60 13.98 -23.69
CA TYR A 108 -4.75 12.51 -23.51
C TYR A 108 -3.46 11.68 -23.69
N ILE A 109 -2.30 12.33 -23.83
CA ILE A 109 -0.99 11.70 -23.94
C ILE A 109 -0.30 11.80 -22.60
N VAL A 110 -0.10 10.67 -21.93
CA VAL A 110 0.67 10.62 -20.70
C VAL A 110 2.16 10.59 -21.07
N GLU A 111 2.89 11.63 -20.69
CA GLU A 111 4.35 11.66 -20.88
C GLU A 111 5.06 10.94 -19.71
N ASN A 112 6.04 10.11 -20.04
CA ASN A 112 6.93 9.47 -19.07
C ASN A 112 8.06 10.41 -18.66
N ASN A 113 7.69 11.62 -18.23
CA ASN A 113 8.62 12.67 -17.82
C ASN A 113 8.35 13.06 -16.36
N LEU A 114 9.41 13.44 -15.64
CA LEU A 114 9.30 14.02 -14.32
C LEU A 114 8.58 15.37 -14.37
N ALA A 115 7.75 15.63 -13.37
CA ALA A 115 7.18 16.96 -13.17
C ALA A 115 8.27 18.01 -12.92
N ASP A 116 8.03 19.24 -13.35
CA ASP A 116 8.96 20.35 -13.11
C ASP A 116 8.93 20.79 -11.64
N ASN A 117 10.06 21.22 -11.08
CA ASN A 117 10.18 21.68 -9.69
C ASN A 117 9.53 20.73 -8.67
N LEU A 118 9.76 19.42 -8.87
CA LEU A 118 9.12 18.37 -8.12
C LEU A 118 9.55 18.35 -6.65
N LYS A 119 8.56 18.25 -5.76
CA LYS A 119 8.74 17.99 -4.32
C LYS A 119 7.83 16.86 -3.90
N VAL A 120 8.35 15.91 -3.12
CA VAL A 120 7.56 14.82 -2.53
C VAL A 120 7.59 14.94 -1.02
N LEU A 121 6.41 14.86 -0.39
CA LEU A 121 6.24 14.77 1.06
C LEU A 121 5.87 13.35 1.45
N VAL A 122 6.57 12.82 2.45
CA VAL A 122 6.29 11.54 3.08
C VAL A 122 5.68 11.79 4.44
N ILE A 123 4.44 11.33 4.66
CA ILE A 123 3.71 11.50 5.91
C ILE A 123 3.59 10.13 6.59
N VAL A 124 4.21 10.00 7.76
CA VAL A 124 4.27 8.73 8.50
C VAL A 124 3.07 8.58 9.44
N ALA A 125 2.94 7.42 10.08
CA ALA A 125 1.75 7.04 10.84
C ALA A 125 1.42 7.94 12.05
N ASP A 126 2.38 8.74 12.55
CA ASP A 126 2.15 9.73 13.62
C ASP A 126 1.81 11.13 13.10
N GLY A 127 1.68 11.29 11.77
CA GLY A 127 1.37 12.54 11.09
C GLY A 127 2.58 13.45 10.82
N LYS A 128 3.81 13.08 11.23
CA LYS A 128 5.00 13.83 10.87
C LYS A 128 5.28 13.73 9.37
N SER A 129 5.74 14.83 8.79
CA SER A 129 6.08 14.93 7.37
C SER A 129 7.59 15.10 7.17
N TYR A 130 8.08 14.48 6.10
CA TYR A 130 9.49 14.50 5.70
C TYR A 130 9.60 14.77 4.19
N GLY A 131 10.69 15.42 3.77
CA GLY A 131 11.01 15.53 2.35
C GLY A 131 11.47 14.18 1.80
N GLY A 132 10.83 13.73 0.73
CA GLY A 132 11.21 12.53 -0.01
C GLY A 132 12.13 12.88 -1.18
N GLU A 133 13.25 12.19 -1.26
CA GLU A 133 14.20 12.25 -2.37
C GLU A 133 13.98 11.04 -3.28
N ILE A 134 14.01 11.27 -4.60
CA ILE A 134 13.90 10.18 -5.58
C ILE A 134 15.23 9.45 -5.66
N VAL A 135 15.23 8.17 -5.33
CA VAL A 135 16.41 7.30 -5.48
C VAL A 135 16.42 6.66 -6.86
N VAL A 136 15.30 6.04 -7.24
CA VAL A 136 15.11 5.41 -8.55
C VAL A 136 13.65 5.48 -8.96
N HIS A 137 13.41 5.60 -10.27
CA HIS A 137 12.07 5.51 -10.84
C HIS A 137 12.10 4.84 -12.21
N ASP A 138 11.00 4.20 -12.56
CA ASP A 138 10.74 3.65 -13.88
C ASP A 138 9.24 3.82 -14.20
N PHE A 139 8.94 4.62 -15.23
CA PHE A 139 7.56 4.88 -15.64
C PHE A 139 6.91 3.74 -16.42
N HIS A 140 7.70 2.84 -17.00
CA HIS A 140 7.20 1.67 -17.73
C HIS A 140 6.66 0.62 -16.76
N TYR A 141 7.41 0.31 -15.71
CA TYR A 141 6.97 -0.60 -14.64
C TYR A 141 6.13 0.11 -13.57
N ASN A 142 6.03 1.43 -13.64
CA ASN A 142 5.33 2.28 -12.68
C ASN A 142 5.88 2.11 -11.25
N ILE A 143 7.21 2.12 -11.12
CA ILE A 143 7.92 1.90 -9.86
C ILE A 143 8.69 3.17 -9.46
N LEU A 144 8.61 3.51 -8.18
CA LEU A 144 9.37 4.60 -7.56
C LEU A 144 9.88 4.16 -6.19
N VAL A 145 11.16 4.41 -5.93
CA VAL A 145 11.76 4.34 -4.60
C VAL A 145 12.14 5.73 -4.14
N LEU A 146 11.60 6.12 -2.99
CA LEU A 146 11.94 7.36 -2.30
C LEU A 146 12.84 7.07 -1.10
N ARG A 147 13.75 7.99 -0.80
CA ARG A 147 14.50 8.06 0.45
C ARG A 147 13.99 9.22 1.29
N PHE A 148 13.81 9.03 2.59
CA PHE A 148 13.65 10.13 3.53
C PHE A 148 14.34 9.82 4.86
N GLN A 149 14.87 10.85 5.51
CA GLN A 149 15.52 10.70 6.81
C GLN A 149 14.54 11.04 7.94
N SER A 150 14.51 10.21 8.98
CA SER A 150 13.74 10.46 10.21
C SER A 150 14.66 10.47 11.45
N PRO A 151 14.30 11.20 12.52
CA PRO A 151 15.10 11.23 13.75
C PRO A 151 15.20 9.87 14.47
N LEU A 152 14.21 9.01 14.25
CA LEU A 152 14.11 7.67 14.82
C LEU A 152 13.92 6.66 13.70
N PRO A 153 14.49 5.45 13.80
CA PRO A 153 14.27 4.40 12.81
C PRO A 153 12.79 4.02 12.78
N LEU A 154 12.21 3.96 11.58
CA LEU A 154 10.85 3.49 11.39
C LEU A 154 10.84 1.98 11.14
N ARG A 155 9.64 1.40 11.02
CA ARG A 155 9.50 -0.04 10.80
C ARG A 155 9.39 -0.33 9.31
N ALA A 156 10.34 -1.07 8.76
CA ALA A 156 10.20 -1.67 7.43
C ALA A 156 9.15 -2.80 7.43
N ALA A 157 8.44 -2.94 6.33
CA ALA A 157 7.56 -4.07 6.08
C ALA A 157 8.38 -5.36 5.87
N SER A 158 7.83 -6.49 6.32
CA SER A 158 8.42 -7.80 6.00
C SER A 158 8.13 -8.14 4.55
N LEU A 159 9.18 -8.27 3.74
CA LEU A 159 9.07 -8.73 2.35
C LEU A 159 9.28 -10.25 2.29
N ALA A 160 8.53 -10.90 1.40
CA ALA A 160 8.69 -12.32 1.12
C ALA A 160 8.90 -12.50 -0.39
N HIS A 161 9.79 -13.42 -0.75
CA HIS A 161 9.95 -13.81 -2.14
C HIS A 161 8.68 -14.55 -2.58
N ILE A 162 8.09 -14.16 -3.71
CA ILE A 162 6.97 -14.90 -4.29
C ILE A 162 7.55 -15.98 -5.20
N ASN A 163 7.16 -17.24 -4.98
CA ASN A 163 7.50 -18.29 -5.94
C ASN A 163 6.54 -18.22 -7.13
N ASP A 164 7.01 -17.65 -8.24
CA ASP A 164 6.29 -17.47 -9.50
C ASP A 164 6.47 -18.64 -10.47
N SER A 165 7.12 -19.74 -10.05
CA SER A 165 7.25 -20.93 -10.88
C SER A 165 5.86 -21.49 -11.22
N LEU A 166 5.45 -21.34 -12.49
CA LEU A 166 4.34 -22.09 -13.07
C LEU A 166 4.74 -23.57 -13.06
N SER A 167 4.20 -24.38 -12.15
CA SER A 167 4.52 -25.82 -12.15
C SER A 167 3.87 -26.49 -13.37
N LEU A 168 4.56 -26.43 -14.50
CA LEU A 168 4.24 -27.23 -15.68
C LEU A 168 4.78 -28.65 -15.43
N CYS A 169 3.96 -29.44 -14.74
CA CYS A 169 3.98 -30.91 -14.69
C CYS A 169 5.04 -31.67 -13.87
N VAL A 170 4.47 -32.67 -13.18
CA VAL A 170 4.95 -34.01 -12.75
C VAL A 170 6.10 -34.07 -11.73
N THR A 171 5.76 -34.74 -10.62
CA THR A 171 6.62 -35.31 -9.58
C THR A 171 7.99 -35.72 -10.08
N GLU A 172 9.05 -35.21 -9.46
CA GLU A 172 10.21 -36.00 -9.03
C GLU A 172 11.06 -35.24 -8.01
N GLU A 173 11.88 -36.01 -7.31
CA GLU A 173 12.22 -35.87 -5.89
C GLU A 173 13.34 -34.87 -5.53
N ARG A 174 13.18 -34.31 -4.33
CA ARG A 174 14.19 -33.97 -3.29
C ARG A 174 15.53 -33.34 -3.73
N SER A 175 15.70 -32.09 -3.31
CA SER A 175 17.01 -31.55 -2.88
C SER A 175 16.82 -30.68 -1.63
N PHE A 176 17.70 -30.88 -0.64
CA PHE A 176 17.79 -30.11 0.60
C PHE A 176 18.52 -28.80 0.32
N GLU A 177 17.85 -27.90 -0.38
CA GLU A 177 18.30 -26.52 -0.50
C GLU A 177 17.62 -25.70 0.60
N LEU A 178 18.41 -24.86 1.29
CA LEU A 178 17.90 -23.80 2.14
C LEU A 178 17.17 -22.81 1.24
N ARG A 179 15.92 -23.12 0.88
CA ARG A 179 15.09 -22.25 0.07
C ARG A 179 14.78 -21.02 0.92
N PRO A 180 15.03 -19.80 0.41
CA PRO A 180 14.40 -18.61 0.95
C PRO A 180 12.91 -18.90 1.16
N HIS A 181 12.31 -18.40 2.24
CA HIS A 181 10.90 -18.68 2.55
C HIS A 181 10.01 -18.06 1.47
N ALA A 182 9.86 -18.79 0.38
CA ALA A 182 9.15 -18.33 -0.80
C ALA A 182 7.68 -18.64 -0.58
N VAL A 183 6.86 -17.59 -0.59
CA VAL A 183 5.42 -17.72 -0.47
C VAL A 183 4.89 -18.07 -1.85
N LYS A 184 4.17 -19.18 -1.95
CA LYS A 184 3.43 -19.51 -3.16
C LYS A 184 2.10 -18.78 -3.11
N LEU A 185 1.95 -17.74 -3.91
CA LEU A 185 0.70 -17.00 -4.06
C LEU A 185 -0.09 -17.59 -5.23
N VAL A 186 -1.29 -18.11 -4.96
CA VAL A 186 -2.14 -18.81 -5.93
C VAL A 186 -3.44 -18.04 -6.15
N PRO A 187 -3.97 -17.95 -7.39
CA PRO A 187 -5.28 -17.36 -7.62
C PRO A 187 -6.34 -17.98 -6.70
N GLY A 188 -7.08 -17.14 -5.99
CA GLY A 188 -8.01 -17.56 -4.95
C GLY A 188 -7.53 -17.24 -3.52
N ASP A 189 -6.23 -17.00 -3.32
CA ASP A 189 -5.69 -16.67 -2.00
C ASP A 189 -6.25 -15.33 -1.48
N PRO A 190 -6.61 -15.24 -0.19
CA PRO A 190 -7.05 -13.99 0.41
C PRO A 190 -5.88 -13.01 0.52
N VAL A 191 -6.10 -11.78 0.10
CA VAL A 191 -5.13 -10.68 0.17
C VAL A 191 -5.78 -9.43 0.74
N VAL A 192 -4.96 -8.53 1.26
CA VAL A 192 -5.42 -7.23 1.75
C VAL A 192 -4.52 -6.15 1.16
N ALA A 193 -5.12 -5.18 0.48
CA ALA A 193 -4.42 -3.97 0.07
C ALA A 193 -4.47 -2.94 1.21
N PHE A 194 -3.36 -2.25 1.47
CA PHE A 194 -3.27 -1.22 2.49
C PHE A 194 -2.92 0.13 1.88
N GLY A 195 -3.45 1.19 2.46
CA GLY A 195 -3.11 2.57 2.10
C GLY A 195 -3.22 3.48 3.33
N ARG A 196 -2.81 4.74 3.23
CA ARG A 196 -2.93 5.70 4.33
C ARG A 196 -3.47 7.02 3.82
N TYR A 197 -4.35 7.64 4.60
CA TYR A 197 -4.83 8.98 4.30
C TYR A 197 -3.71 10.03 4.45
N SER A 198 -3.66 10.95 3.49
CA SER A 198 -2.77 12.13 3.48
C SER A 198 -3.25 13.26 4.39
N THR A 199 -4.44 13.13 4.98
CA THR A 199 -5.05 14.12 5.87
C THR A 199 -5.32 13.54 7.25
N SER A 200 -5.26 14.39 8.27
CA SER A 200 -5.53 14.02 9.66
C SER A 200 -6.87 13.27 9.77
N PRO A 201 -6.92 12.12 10.49
CA PRO A 201 -5.92 11.61 11.44
C PRO A 201 -4.80 10.75 10.82
N PHE A 202 -4.64 10.77 9.49
CA PHE A 202 -3.68 9.95 8.75
C PHE A 202 -3.91 8.45 8.95
N ASP A 203 -5.18 8.04 9.05
CA ASP A 203 -5.54 6.66 9.35
C ASP A 203 -5.14 5.68 8.24
N ILE A 204 -4.90 4.43 8.64
CA ILE A 204 -4.70 3.34 7.69
C ILE A 204 -6.04 2.93 7.07
N MET A 205 -5.98 2.53 5.81
CA MET A 205 -7.07 1.91 5.06
C MET A 205 -6.66 0.49 4.73
N ALA A 206 -7.62 -0.44 4.77
CA ALA A 206 -7.39 -1.81 4.36
C ALA A 206 -8.54 -2.23 3.45
N ALA A 207 -8.26 -2.87 2.31
CA ALA A 207 -9.24 -3.43 1.39
C ALA A 207 -8.97 -4.93 1.21
N PRO A 208 -9.75 -5.83 1.84
CA PRO A 208 -9.63 -7.25 1.63
C PRO A 208 -10.09 -7.61 0.21
N GLY A 209 -9.46 -8.61 -0.36
CA GLY A 209 -9.69 -9.07 -1.71
C GLY A 209 -9.19 -10.50 -1.91
N ILE A 210 -9.26 -10.94 -3.15
CA ILE A 210 -8.80 -12.26 -3.57
C ILE A 210 -7.77 -12.05 -4.67
N PHE A 211 -6.61 -12.71 -4.53
CA PHE A 211 -5.59 -12.68 -5.56
C PHE A 211 -6.11 -13.33 -6.84
N ARG A 212 -5.92 -12.63 -7.97
CA ARG A 212 -6.33 -13.11 -9.30
C ARG A 212 -5.21 -12.78 -10.28
N LEU A 213 -4.86 -13.75 -11.11
CA LEU A 213 -4.05 -13.50 -12.30
C LEU A 213 -4.99 -13.00 -13.40
N PHE A 214 -4.85 -11.74 -13.77
CA PHE A 214 -5.43 -11.24 -15.00
C PHE A 214 -4.40 -11.43 -16.11
N PHE A 215 -4.71 -12.27 -17.10
CA PHE A 215 -3.95 -12.33 -18.35
C PHE A 215 -4.32 -11.14 -19.25
N GLU A 216 -4.26 -9.93 -18.70
CA GLU A 216 -4.24 -8.69 -19.46
C GLU A 216 -3.15 -7.83 -18.82
N LEU A 217 -2.10 -7.53 -19.60
CA LEU A 217 -1.12 -6.50 -19.24
C LEU A 217 -1.92 -5.25 -18.87
N HIS A 218 -1.86 -4.80 -17.63
CA HIS A 218 -2.04 -3.43 -17.10
C HIS A 218 -2.27 -3.57 -15.59
N LEU A 219 -1.18 -3.77 -14.84
CA LEU A 219 -1.19 -3.65 -13.38
C LEU A 219 -1.37 -2.18 -13.03
N VAL A 220 -2.61 -1.78 -12.73
CA VAL A 220 -2.91 -0.48 -12.14
C VAL A 220 -2.70 -0.60 -10.63
N LEU A 221 -1.54 -0.13 -10.16
CA LEU A 221 -1.37 0.26 -8.76
C LEU A 221 -2.21 1.53 -8.55
N CYS A 222 -3.30 1.41 -7.79
CA CYS A 222 -4.11 2.54 -7.33
C CYS A 222 -3.33 3.44 -6.38
#